data_AF-A0A962R7X2-F1
#
_entry.id   AF-A0A962R7X2-F1
#
_cell.length_a   1.000
_cell.length_b   1.000
_cell.length_c   1.000
_cell.angle_alpha   90.00
_cell.angle_beta   90.00
_cell.angle_gamma   90.00
#
_symmetry.space_group_name_H-M   'P 1'
#
loop_
_entity.id
_entity.type
_entity.pdbx_description
1 polymer ?
#
loop_
_entity_poly.entity_id
_entity_poly.type
_entity_poly.pdbx_seq_one_letter_code
_entity_poly.pdbx_strand_id
1 'polypeptide(L)'
;MAQLNDELARRRTFAIISHPDAGKTTLTEKLLLFGGAIQMAGTVKGRKADRHATSDWMELEKERGISVTSSVMQFPYRERMINLLDTPGHADFSEDTYRTLTAVDSALMVIDAAKGVEERTIKLMDVCRLRDTPIISFINKFDRESREPIELLDEVEDVLKIACAPITWPIGSGKGFKGVYHLYEDRVYLYEPGRGGGRMQDIRSIDGLDNPELDAAIGDLASEIREEMELVRGASHEFDLDQYLAGRLTPVYCGSAINNFGVRELLNGFVEYAPPPQHRATTVREVEPGEDKFSGFVFKIQA
;
A
#
# COMPACT_ATOMS: atom_id res chain seq x y z
N MET A 1 -31.08 -5.04 8.40
CA MET A 1 -30.72 -4.88 6.98
C MET A 1 -30.02 -3.55 6.69
N ALA A 2 -30.64 -2.36 6.85
CA ALA A 2 -29.94 -1.07 6.60
C ALA A 2 -28.62 -0.91 7.37
N GLN A 3 -28.63 -1.17 8.68
CA GLN A 3 -27.42 -1.10 9.51
C GLN A 3 -26.34 -2.13 9.15
N LEU A 4 -26.72 -3.29 8.61
CA LEU A 4 -25.75 -4.31 8.15
C LEU A 4 -25.07 -3.85 6.86
N ASN A 5 -25.85 -3.35 5.90
CA ASN A 5 -25.34 -2.85 4.63
C ASN A 5 -24.40 -1.65 4.82
N ASP A 6 -24.73 -0.74 5.74
CA ASP A 6 -23.86 0.39 6.08
C ASP A 6 -22.53 -0.10 6.66
N GLU A 7 -22.58 -1.06 7.58
CA GLU A 7 -21.38 -1.65 8.16
C GLU A 7 -20.53 -2.42 7.13
N LEU A 8 -21.15 -3.12 6.18
CA LEU A 8 -20.45 -3.78 5.08
C LEU A 8 -19.75 -2.77 4.17
N ALA A 9 -20.46 -1.73 3.75
CA ALA A 9 -19.92 -0.69 2.87
C ALA A 9 -18.73 0.05 3.47
N ARG A 10 -18.63 0.12 4.81
CA ARG A 10 -17.52 0.76 5.53
C ARG A 10 -16.25 -0.09 5.62
N ARG A 11 -16.32 -1.41 5.49
CA ARG A 11 -15.18 -2.31 5.72
C ARG A 11 -14.24 -2.36 4.52
N ARG A 12 -12.93 -2.36 4.78
CA ARG A 12 -11.89 -2.61 3.77
C ARG A 12 -10.89 -3.61 4.33
N THR A 13 -10.84 -4.82 3.76
CA THR A 13 -9.98 -5.90 4.27
C THR A 13 -8.91 -6.23 3.24
N PHE A 14 -7.64 -6.05 3.62
CA PHE A 14 -6.51 -6.22 2.71
C PHE A 14 -5.27 -6.76 3.39
N ALA A 15 -4.32 -7.20 2.57
CA ALA A 15 -2.98 -7.59 2.97
C ALA A 15 -1.95 -6.77 2.21
N ILE A 16 -0.79 -6.54 2.82
CA ILE A 16 0.35 -5.97 2.09
C ILE A 16 1.14 -7.13 1.48
N ILE A 17 1.49 -7.05 0.21
CA ILE A 17 2.37 -8.01 -0.47
C ILE A 17 3.65 -7.28 -0.90
N SER A 18 4.81 -7.87 -0.61
CA SER A 18 6.07 -7.27 -1.01
C SER A 18 7.20 -8.29 -0.96
N HIS A 19 8.30 -7.97 -1.65
CA HIS A 19 9.57 -8.61 -1.35
C HIS A 19 10.07 -8.22 0.07
N PRO A 20 10.85 -9.07 0.74
CA PRO A 20 11.63 -8.68 1.91
C PRO A 20 12.35 -7.35 1.72
N ASP A 21 12.40 -6.55 2.79
CA ASP A 21 12.98 -5.21 2.83
C ASP A 21 12.34 -4.12 1.95
N ALA A 22 11.34 -4.40 1.11
CA ALA A 22 10.68 -3.38 0.27
C ALA A 22 10.00 -2.25 1.09
N GLY A 23 9.65 -2.54 2.35
CA GLY A 23 9.18 -1.53 3.30
C GLY A 23 7.84 -1.84 3.97
N LYS A 24 7.26 -3.03 3.78
CA LYS A 24 5.99 -3.46 4.39
C LYS A 24 5.81 -3.03 5.85
N THR A 25 6.72 -3.43 6.76
CA THR A 25 6.62 -3.10 8.19
C THR A 25 6.61 -1.58 8.43
N THR A 26 7.38 -0.82 7.64
CA THR A 26 7.45 0.64 7.78
C THR A 26 6.15 1.28 7.30
N LEU A 27 5.61 0.81 6.18
CA LEU A 27 4.33 1.28 5.67
C LEU A 27 3.18 0.95 6.63
N THR A 28 3.13 -0.28 7.16
CA THR A 28 2.17 -0.70 8.18
C THR A 28 2.17 0.24 9.38
N GLU A 29 3.34 0.57 9.93
CA GLU A 29 3.45 1.53 11.04
C GLU A 29 2.80 2.87 10.68
N LYS A 30 3.04 3.39 9.48
CA LYS A 30 2.47 4.68 9.05
C LYS A 30 0.95 4.61 8.88
N LEU A 31 0.43 3.55 8.27
CA LEU A 31 -1.01 3.34 8.14
C LEU A 31 -1.71 3.32 9.52
N LEU A 32 -1.11 2.65 10.51
CA LEU A 32 -1.64 2.63 11.88
C LEU A 32 -1.65 4.01 12.53
N LEU A 33 -0.62 4.83 12.27
CA LEU A 33 -0.57 6.22 12.76
C LEU A 33 -1.69 7.07 12.13
N PHE A 34 -1.99 6.89 10.84
CA PHE A 34 -3.11 7.57 10.18
C PHE A 34 -4.47 7.17 10.78
N GLY A 35 -4.59 5.93 11.25
CA GLY A 35 -5.78 5.44 11.95
C GLY A 35 -5.88 5.82 13.43
N GLY A 36 -4.93 6.61 13.97
CA GLY A 36 -4.87 6.95 15.39
C GLY A 36 -4.49 5.77 16.29
N ALA A 37 -4.06 4.64 15.74
CA ALA A 37 -3.69 3.43 16.47
C ALA A 37 -2.25 3.50 17.00
N ILE A 38 -1.94 4.53 17.78
CA ILE A 38 -0.58 4.88 18.24
C ILE A 38 0.10 3.74 18.99
N GLN A 39 -0.63 3.04 19.87
CA GLN A 39 -0.08 1.91 20.62
C GLN A 39 0.34 0.76 19.69
N MET A 40 -0.51 0.40 18.71
CA MET A 40 -0.19 -0.63 17.73
C MET A 40 0.99 -0.23 16.84
N ALA A 41 1.06 1.03 16.42
CA ALA A 41 2.20 1.56 15.67
C ALA A 41 3.51 1.47 16.47
N GLY A 42 3.48 1.78 17.76
CA GLY A 42 4.61 1.64 18.67
C GLY A 42 5.13 0.19 18.77
N THR A 43 4.23 -0.79 18.84
CA THR A 43 4.58 -2.21 18.83
C THR A 43 5.25 -2.63 17.51
N VAL A 44 4.70 -2.20 16.37
CA VAL A 44 5.29 -2.49 15.04
C VAL A 44 6.68 -1.88 14.90
N LYS A 45 6.89 -0.66 15.42
CA LYS A 45 8.19 0.00 15.42
C LYS A 45 9.22 -0.73 16.31
N GLY A 46 8.81 -1.18 17.50
CA GLY A 46 9.65 -2.00 18.38
C GLY A 46 10.15 -3.29 17.70
N ARG A 47 9.28 -3.97 16.95
CA ARG A 47 9.63 -5.15 16.13
C ARG A 47 10.70 -4.88 15.07
N LYS A 48 10.94 -3.62 14.65
CA LYS A 48 11.97 -3.26 13.66
C LYS A 48 13.34 -3.05 14.31
N ALA A 49 13.38 -2.54 15.56
CA ALA A 49 14.62 -2.23 16.27
C ALA A 49 15.31 -3.47 16.85
N ASP A 50 14.55 -4.49 17.28
CA ASP A 50 15.08 -5.67 17.99
C ASP A 50 15.46 -6.86 17.08
N ARG A 51 15.44 -6.70 15.74
CA ARG A 51 15.73 -7.78 14.77
C ARG A 51 17.17 -8.27 14.71
N HIS A 52 18.08 -7.72 15.51
CA HIS A 52 19.50 -8.09 15.49
C HIS A 52 19.84 -9.38 16.28
N ALA A 53 18.90 -9.99 16.99
CA ALA A 53 19.11 -11.28 17.67
C ALA A 53 17.89 -12.20 17.48
N THR A 54 17.98 -13.12 16.53
CA THR A 54 16.88 -13.99 16.09
C THR A 54 16.47 -15.07 17.12
N SER A 55 17.35 -15.45 18.05
CA SER A 55 17.08 -16.53 19.02
C SER A 55 16.45 -16.03 20.31
N ASP A 56 16.97 -14.94 20.88
CA ASP A 56 16.54 -14.45 22.20
C ASP A 56 15.19 -13.72 22.15
N TRP A 57 14.76 -13.32 20.95
CA TRP A 57 13.51 -12.58 20.76
C TRP A 57 12.27 -13.46 20.93
N MET A 58 12.30 -14.72 20.44
CA MET A 58 11.16 -15.64 20.55
C MET A 58 10.83 -16.00 22.02
N GLU A 59 11.84 -16.07 22.88
CA GLU A 59 11.66 -16.28 24.33
C GLU A 59 11.12 -15.03 25.02
N LEU A 60 11.64 -13.85 24.67
CA LEU A 60 11.21 -12.57 25.25
C LEU A 60 9.75 -12.21 24.90
N GLU A 61 9.27 -12.62 23.73
CA GLU A 61 7.88 -12.43 23.29
C GLU A 61 6.89 -13.31 24.08
N LYS A 62 7.27 -14.55 24.40
CA LYS A 62 6.47 -15.43 25.26
C LYS A 62 6.34 -14.88 26.68
N GLU A 63 7.42 -14.32 27.23
CA GLU A 63 7.43 -13.77 28.59
C GLU A 63 6.62 -12.48 28.75
N ARG A 64 6.55 -11.62 27.72
CA ARG A 64 5.89 -10.31 27.83
C ARG A 64 4.41 -10.32 27.45
N GLY A 65 3.86 -11.45 26.98
CA GLY A 65 2.49 -11.52 26.44
C GLY A 65 2.28 -10.65 25.21
N ILE A 66 3.37 -10.10 24.63
CA ILE A 66 3.38 -9.34 23.40
C ILE A 66 3.55 -10.37 22.30
N SER A 67 2.43 -10.96 21.92
CA SER A 67 2.40 -12.03 20.93
C SER A 67 3.04 -11.59 19.60
N VAL A 68 3.80 -12.53 19.04
CA VAL A 68 4.45 -12.57 17.70
C VAL A 68 3.47 -12.32 16.54
N THR A 69 2.17 -12.21 16.79
CA THR A 69 1.14 -12.45 15.77
C THR A 69 -0.09 -11.56 15.91
N SER A 70 0.04 -10.28 15.59
CA SER A 70 -1.13 -9.49 15.21
C SER A 70 -1.55 -9.95 13.81
N SER A 71 -2.21 -11.11 13.70
CA SER A 71 -2.67 -11.69 12.43
C SER A 71 -3.61 -10.73 11.67
N VAL A 72 -4.27 -9.82 12.41
CA VAL A 72 -5.13 -8.77 11.88
C VAL A 72 -4.94 -7.50 12.71
N MET A 73 -4.78 -6.36 12.05
CA MET A 73 -4.78 -5.02 12.65
C MET A 73 -5.98 -4.25 12.12
N GLN A 74 -6.84 -3.76 13.02
CA GLN A 74 -8.03 -2.99 12.65
C GLN A 74 -7.89 -1.54 13.10
N PHE A 75 -8.17 -0.58 12.20
CA PHE A 75 -8.15 0.84 12.54
C PHE A 75 -9.14 1.64 11.67
N PRO A 76 -9.74 2.72 12.21
CA PRO A 76 -10.63 3.59 11.43
C PRO A 76 -9.83 4.55 10.55
N TYR A 77 -10.35 4.88 9.36
CA TYR A 77 -9.83 5.98 8.54
C TYR A 77 -10.93 6.54 7.62
N ARG A 78 -11.16 7.86 7.64
CA ARG A 78 -12.18 8.54 6.82
C ARG A 78 -13.55 7.81 6.77
N GLU A 79 -14.12 7.51 7.94
CA GLU A 79 -15.40 6.79 8.11
C GLU A 79 -15.39 5.30 7.70
N ARG A 80 -14.31 4.80 7.09
CA ARG A 80 -14.10 3.38 6.78
C ARG A 80 -13.43 2.68 7.95
N MET A 81 -13.64 1.37 8.04
CA MET A 81 -12.98 0.46 8.98
C MET A 81 -12.02 -0.43 8.21
N ILE A 82 -10.72 -0.20 8.43
CA ILE A 82 -9.64 -0.90 7.73
C ILE A 82 -9.23 -2.13 8.54
N ASN A 83 -9.18 -3.29 7.88
CA ASN A 83 -8.63 -4.54 8.41
C ASN A 83 -7.38 -4.90 7.60
N LEU A 84 -6.21 -4.72 8.19
CA LEU A 84 -4.93 -5.08 7.60
C LEU A 84 -4.47 -6.44 8.15
N LEU A 85 -4.38 -7.42 7.26
CA LEU A 85 -3.83 -8.73 7.55
C LEU A 85 -2.32 -8.71 7.26
N ASP A 86 -1.51 -9.13 8.24
CA ASP A 86 -0.06 -9.13 8.09
C ASP A 86 0.43 -10.38 7.36
N THR A 87 1.20 -10.20 6.29
CA THR A 87 1.87 -11.30 5.55
C THR A 87 3.31 -11.44 6.04
N PRO A 88 3.76 -12.60 6.53
CA PRO A 88 5.16 -12.77 6.94
C PRO A 88 6.15 -12.63 5.75
N GLY A 89 7.22 -11.83 5.92
CA GLY A 89 8.06 -11.37 4.80
C GLY A 89 9.51 -11.90 4.72
N HIS A 90 10.10 -12.44 5.79
CA HIS A 90 11.55 -12.74 5.83
C HIS A 90 11.90 -14.18 6.18
N ALA A 91 11.38 -14.73 7.30
CA ALA A 91 11.72 -16.08 7.78
C ALA A 91 10.57 -17.07 7.60
N ASP A 92 9.32 -16.64 7.79
CA ASP A 92 8.13 -17.49 7.74
C ASP A 92 7.38 -17.39 6.42
N PHE A 93 8.09 -17.45 5.28
CA PHE A 93 7.38 -17.62 4.00
C PHE A 93 6.84 -19.04 3.91
N SER A 94 5.75 -19.25 4.62
CA SER A 94 5.01 -20.48 4.72
C SER A 94 3.75 -20.40 3.85
N GLU A 95 3.08 -21.53 3.74
CA GLU A 95 1.71 -21.65 3.26
C GLU A 95 0.74 -20.64 3.92
N ASP A 96 1.05 -20.17 5.15
CA ASP A 96 0.22 -19.20 5.86
C ASP A 96 0.14 -17.85 5.17
N THR A 97 1.18 -17.45 4.42
CA THR A 97 1.15 -16.21 3.63
C THR A 97 0.09 -16.31 2.54
N TYR A 98 0.05 -17.45 1.84
CA TYR A 98 -0.93 -17.70 0.79
C TYR A 98 -2.34 -17.85 1.37
N ARG A 99 -2.47 -18.54 2.51
CA ARG A 99 -3.75 -18.65 3.23
C ARG A 99 -4.27 -17.30 3.71
N THR A 100 -3.40 -16.39 4.13
CA THR A 100 -3.79 -15.02 4.52
C THR A 100 -4.36 -14.25 3.33
N LEU A 101 -3.77 -14.40 2.13
CA LEU A 101 -4.32 -13.81 0.90
C LEU A 101 -5.69 -14.39 0.52
N THR A 102 -6.04 -15.57 1.03
CA THR A 102 -7.41 -16.08 0.85
C THR A 102 -8.45 -15.37 1.71
N ALA A 103 -8.06 -14.61 2.73
CA ALA A 103 -8.97 -13.96 3.67
C ALA A 103 -9.22 -12.46 3.38
N VAL A 104 -8.57 -11.92 2.35
CA VAL A 104 -8.68 -10.51 1.99
C VAL A 104 -9.53 -10.29 0.74
N ASP A 105 -10.03 -9.07 0.57
CA ASP A 105 -10.81 -8.64 -0.59
C ASP A 105 -9.96 -7.86 -1.60
N SER A 106 -8.79 -7.35 -1.18
CA SER A 106 -7.79 -6.69 -2.03
C SER A 106 -6.39 -6.83 -1.45
N ALA A 107 -5.36 -6.43 -2.21
CA ALA A 107 -3.98 -6.38 -1.76
C ALA A 107 -3.33 -5.02 -2.03
N LEU A 108 -2.33 -4.67 -1.21
CA LEU A 108 -1.46 -3.51 -1.39
C LEU A 108 -0.05 -4.01 -1.68
N MET A 109 0.41 -3.87 -2.91
CA MET A 109 1.75 -4.24 -3.33
C MET A 109 2.75 -3.13 -3.01
N VAL A 110 3.87 -3.47 -2.36
CA VAL A 110 4.96 -2.54 -2.08
C VAL A 110 6.20 -2.94 -2.84
N ILE A 111 6.72 -2.01 -3.64
CA ILE A 111 7.90 -2.18 -4.47
C ILE A 111 8.99 -1.22 -3.99
N ASP A 112 10.24 -1.68 -3.98
CA ASP A 112 11.40 -0.82 -3.72
C ASP A 112 11.80 -0.13 -5.02
N ALA A 113 11.74 1.20 -5.07
CA ALA A 113 12.07 1.99 -6.28
C ALA A 113 13.50 1.76 -6.78
N ALA A 114 14.44 1.35 -5.92
CA ALA A 114 15.82 1.07 -6.33
C ALA A 114 15.98 -0.32 -6.97
N LYS A 115 15.05 -1.25 -6.71
CA LYS A 115 15.16 -2.64 -7.15
C LYS A 115 14.13 -3.03 -8.20
N GLY A 116 12.92 -2.46 -8.11
CA GLY A 116 11.80 -2.85 -8.94
C GLY A 116 11.18 -4.20 -8.52
N VAL A 117 10.72 -4.97 -9.49
CA VAL A 117 10.01 -6.23 -9.26
C VAL A 117 10.99 -7.36 -8.88
N GLU A 118 10.85 -7.88 -7.67
CA GLU A 118 11.68 -8.98 -7.15
C GLU A 118 10.91 -10.32 -7.09
N GLU A 119 11.62 -11.46 -7.00
CA GLU A 119 11.07 -12.82 -7.11
C GLU A 119 9.83 -13.08 -6.23
N ARG A 120 9.86 -12.63 -4.98
CA ARG A 120 8.73 -12.80 -4.06
C ARG A 120 7.50 -11.98 -4.46
N THR A 121 7.69 -10.79 -5.01
CA THR A 121 6.61 -9.97 -5.55
C THR A 121 5.87 -10.73 -6.65
N ILE A 122 6.61 -11.40 -7.55
CA ILE A 122 6.05 -12.25 -8.60
C ILE A 122 5.21 -13.40 -8.01
N LYS A 123 5.76 -14.15 -7.05
CA LYS A 123 5.04 -15.29 -6.42
C LYS A 123 3.76 -14.85 -5.71
N LEU A 124 3.79 -13.71 -5.02
CA LEU A 124 2.61 -13.17 -4.33
C LEU A 124 1.55 -12.65 -5.33
N MET A 125 2.00 -12.06 -6.44
CA MET A 125 1.14 -11.64 -7.54
C MET A 125 0.40 -12.84 -8.15
N ASP A 126 1.10 -13.96 -8.41
CA ASP A 126 0.47 -15.16 -8.95
C ASP A 126 -0.64 -15.69 -8.05
N VAL A 127 -0.46 -15.63 -6.73
CA VAL A 127 -1.51 -16.03 -5.77
C VAL A 127 -2.69 -15.07 -5.78
N CYS A 128 -2.46 -13.77 -5.93
CA CYS A 128 -3.55 -12.79 -6.07
C CYS A 128 -4.32 -13.01 -7.38
N ARG A 129 -3.63 -13.36 -8.47
CA ARG A 129 -4.23 -13.62 -9.79
C ARG A 129 -5.15 -14.84 -9.81
N LEU A 130 -4.92 -15.85 -8.96
CA LEU A 130 -5.82 -17.01 -8.83
C LEU A 130 -7.25 -16.65 -8.39
N ARG A 131 -7.46 -15.42 -7.92
CA ARG A 131 -8.72 -14.95 -7.34
C ARG A 131 -9.17 -13.61 -7.89
N ASP A 132 -8.52 -13.14 -8.95
CA ASP A 132 -8.72 -11.79 -9.51
C ASP A 132 -8.69 -10.70 -8.43
N THR A 133 -7.87 -10.88 -7.39
CA THR A 133 -7.80 -9.96 -6.24
C THR A 133 -7.30 -8.59 -6.72
N PRO A 134 -8.05 -7.49 -6.50
CA PRO A 134 -7.62 -6.14 -6.85
C PRO A 134 -6.35 -5.73 -6.12
N ILE A 135 -5.42 -5.08 -6.82
CA ILE A 135 -4.11 -4.70 -6.28
C ILE A 135 -3.91 -3.21 -6.45
N ILE A 136 -3.53 -2.53 -5.36
CA ILE A 136 -2.98 -1.17 -5.39
C ILE A 136 -1.46 -1.28 -5.27
N SER A 137 -0.71 -0.50 -6.05
CA SER A 137 0.76 -0.49 -6.00
C SER A 137 1.29 0.75 -5.28
N PHE A 138 2.28 0.55 -4.42
CA PHE A 138 3.06 1.62 -3.80
C PHE A 138 4.55 1.43 -4.09
N ILE A 139 5.11 2.30 -4.93
CA ILE A 139 6.55 2.37 -5.19
C ILE A 139 7.19 3.23 -4.10
N ASN A 140 7.97 2.58 -3.26
CA ASN A 140 8.52 3.11 -2.03
C ASN A 140 10.00 3.46 -2.18
N LYS A 141 10.50 4.27 -1.24
CA LYS A 141 11.91 4.64 -1.07
C LYS A 141 12.46 5.64 -2.10
N PHE A 142 11.63 6.53 -2.63
CA PHE A 142 12.11 7.67 -3.43
C PHE A 142 13.00 8.65 -2.64
N ASP A 143 13.09 8.52 -1.31
CA ASP A 143 14.13 9.19 -0.49
C ASP A 143 15.55 8.66 -0.72
N ARG A 144 15.71 7.61 -1.54
CA ARG A 144 16.98 7.02 -1.98
C ARG A 144 17.08 7.11 -3.50
N GLU A 145 18.29 6.93 -4.01
CA GLU A 145 18.48 6.78 -5.46
C GLU A 145 17.64 5.61 -5.95
N SER A 146 16.83 5.87 -6.98
CA SER A 146 15.89 4.92 -7.56
C SER A 146 16.23 4.64 -9.01
N ARG A 147 15.59 3.61 -9.57
CA ARG A 147 15.48 3.46 -11.02
C ARG A 147 14.55 4.54 -11.58
N GLU A 148 14.57 4.67 -12.89
CA GLU A 148 13.73 5.60 -13.62
C GLU A 148 12.25 5.18 -13.48
N PRO A 149 11.32 6.09 -13.12
CA PRO A 149 9.94 5.71 -12.84
C PRO A 149 9.20 5.05 -14.00
N ILE A 150 9.46 5.44 -15.25
CA ILE A 150 8.83 4.82 -16.43
C ILE A 150 9.31 3.37 -16.55
N GLU A 151 10.62 3.11 -16.45
CA GLU A 151 11.16 1.74 -16.43
C GLU A 151 10.56 0.87 -15.32
N LEU A 152 10.25 1.45 -14.16
CA LEU A 152 9.61 0.73 -13.06
C LEU A 152 8.17 0.34 -13.39
N LEU A 153 7.42 1.20 -14.09
CA LEU A 153 6.08 0.87 -14.55
C LEU A 153 6.12 -0.22 -15.62
N ASP A 154 6.98 -0.07 -16.61
CA ASP A 154 7.16 -1.07 -17.68
C ASP A 154 7.51 -2.44 -17.08
N GLU A 155 8.41 -2.49 -16.10
CA GLU A 155 8.76 -3.74 -15.43
C GLU A 155 7.58 -4.34 -14.66
N VAL A 156 6.75 -3.52 -14.01
CA VAL A 156 5.52 -4.00 -13.35
C VAL A 156 4.56 -4.58 -14.39
N GLU A 157 4.32 -3.90 -15.50
CA GLU A 157 3.43 -4.41 -16.55
C GLU A 157 3.96 -5.70 -17.18
N ASP A 158 5.23 -5.72 -17.54
CA ASP A 158 5.85 -6.84 -18.24
C ASP A 158 6.04 -8.06 -17.35
N VAL A 159 6.47 -7.89 -16.11
CA VAL A 159 6.76 -9.01 -15.22
C VAL A 159 5.49 -9.48 -14.50
N LEU A 160 4.67 -8.54 -14.01
CA LEU A 160 3.49 -8.85 -13.21
C LEU A 160 2.20 -8.95 -14.04
N LYS A 161 2.26 -8.67 -15.35
CA LYS A 161 1.14 -8.85 -16.29
C LYS A 161 -0.14 -8.14 -15.81
N ILE A 162 0.01 -6.91 -15.36
CA ILE A 162 -1.06 -6.03 -14.87
C ILE A 162 -0.81 -4.60 -15.36
N ALA A 163 -1.83 -3.94 -15.91
CA ALA A 163 -1.70 -2.57 -16.40
C ALA A 163 -1.42 -1.59 -15.26
N CYS A 164 -0.52 -0.62 -15.47
CA CYS A 164 -0.21 0.42 -14.49
C CYS A 164 -0.97 1.71 -14.80
N ALA A 165 -1.71 2.21 -13.80
CA ALA A 165 -2.32 3.54 -13.86
C ALA A 165 -1.71 4.47 -12.80
N PRO A 166 -0.80 5.38 -13.19
CA PRO A 166 -0.18 6.30 -12.24
C PRO A 166 -1.22 7.22 -11.62
N ILE A 167 -1.32 7.22 -10.29
CA ILE A 167 -2.12 8.18 -9.52
C ILE A 167 -1.23 9.32 -9.02
N THR A 168 -0.06 8.95 -8.48
CA THR A 168 0.97 9.91 -8.10
C THR A 168 2.30 9.59 -8.75
N TRP A 169 3.01 10.63 -9.19
CA TRP A 169 4.30 10.56 -9.86
C TRP A 169 5.40 11.21 -9.00
N PRO A 170 6.58 10.60 -8.86
CA PRO A 170 7.67 11.17 -8.08
C PRO A 170 8.31 12.38 -8.80
N ILE A 171 8.76 13.36 -8.03
CA ILE A 171 9.55 14.49 -8.56
C ILE A 171 10.97 14.33 -8.03
N GLY A 172 11.87 13.84 -8.89
CA GLY A 172 13.24 13.47 -8.53
C GLY A 172 13.33 12.22 -7.64
N SER A 173 14.55 11.88 -7.21
CA SER A 173 14.85 10.75 -6.32
C SER A 173 16.03 11.07 -5.40
N GLY A 174 16.21 10.27 -4.35
CA GLY A 174 17.36 10.38 -3.46
C GLY A 174 17.46 11.77 -2.82
N LYS A 175 18.62 12.41 -2.97
CA LYS A 175 18.83 13.79 -2.49
C LYS A 175 18.02 14.83 -3.27
N GLY A 176 17.67 14.51 -4.51
CA GLY A 176 16.87 15.34 -5.41
C GLY A 176 15.37 15.17 -5.24
N PHE A 177 14.90 14.26 -4.38
CA PHE A 177 13.48 14.03 -4.18
C PHE A 177 12.79 15.28 -3.62
N LYS A 178 11.84 15.84 -4.37
CA LYS A 178 11.10 17.07 -4.03
C LYS A 178 9.64 16.86 -3.70
N GLY A 179 9.08 15.69 -3.98
CA GLY A 179 7.68 15.43 -3.72
C GLY A 179 7.03 14.49 -4.70
N VAL A 180 5.71 14.54 -4.77
CA VAL A 180 4.92 13.81 -5.76
C VAL A 180 3.89 14.72 -6.41
N TYR A 181 3.66 14.55 -7.71
CA TYR A 181 2.55 15.14 -8.42
C TYR A 181 1.38 14.16 -8.44
N HIS A 182 0.17 14.62 -8.09
CA HIS A 182 -1.05 13.85 -8.17
C HIS A 182 -1.80 14.17 -9.46
N LEU A 183 -1.87 13.21 -10.38
CA LEU A 183 -2.34 13.43 -11.75
C LEU A 183 -3.80 13.87 -11.81
N TYR A 184 -4.66 13.25 -11.01
CA TYR A 184 -6.11 13.51 -11.02
C TYR A 184 -6.55 14.70 -10.17
N GLU A 185 -5.71 15.14 -9.23
CA GLU A 185 -5.96 16.34 -8.43
C GLU A 185 -5.31 17.58 -9.06
N ASP A 186 -4.48 17.38 -10.10
CA ASP A 186 -3.58 18.37 -10.67
C ASP A 186 -2.83 19.16 -9.58
N ARG A 187 -2.17 18.43 -8.67
CA ARG A 187 -1.58 19.01 -7.46
C ARG A 187 -0.24 18.37 -7.12
N VAL A 188 0.76 19.21 -6.85
CA VAL A 188 2.06 18.79 -6.32
C VAL A 188 2.03 18.83 -4.81
N TYR A 189 2.41 17.72 -4.18
CA TYR A 189 2.71 17.63 -2.76
C TYR A 189 4.23 17.70 -2.57
N LEU A 190 4.72 18.67 -1.80
CA LEU A 190 6.15 18.89 -1.60
C LEU A 190 6.70 18.09 -0.42
N TYR A 191 7.84 17.44 -0.65
CA TYR A 191 8.58 16.70 0.36
C TYR A 191 9.58 17.62 1.08
N GLU A 192 9.47 17.67 2.41
CA GLU A 192 10.41 18.39 3.28
C GLU A 192 11.16 17.40 4.18
N PRO A 193 12.47 17.18 3.97
CA PRO A 193 13.27 16.27 4.78
C PRO A 193 13.24 16.65 6.27
N GLY A 194 13.11 15.64 7.14
CA GLY A 194 13.22 15.83 8.60
C GLY A 194 11.94 16.25 9.32
N ARG A 195 10.83 16.53 8.62
CA ARG A 195 9.51 16.77 9.26
C ARG A 195 8.75 15.50 9.68
N GLY A 196 9.26 14.31 9.35
CA GLY A 196 8.58 13.01 9.55
C GLY A 196 8.35 12.54 11.00
N GLY A 197 8.47 13.42 12.00
CA GLY A 197 8.51 13.05 13.42
C GLY A 197 7.34 13.51 14.30
N GLY A 198 6.48 14.43 13.87
CA GLY A 198 5.51 15.01 14.81
C GLY A 198 4.35 15.77 14.18
N ARG A 199 3.17 15.17 14.25
CA ARG A 199 1.85 15.61 13.76
C ARG A 199 1.64 15.48 12.25
N MET A 200 0.42 15.08 11.89
CA MET A 200 -0.18 15.20 10.56
C MET A 200 -0.24 16.69 10.17
N GLN A 201 0.91 17.31 9.93
CA GLN A 201 0.98 18.72 9.51
C GLN A 201 0.74 18.82 8.00
N ASP A 202 0.13 19.93 7.61
CA ASP A 202 -0.19 20.28 6.23
C ASP A 202 1.04 20.14 5.34
N ILE A 203 1.06 19.07 4.55
CA ILE A 203 2.03 18.93 3.45
C ILE A 203 1.78 20.12 2.53
N ARG A 204 2.80 20.96 2.35
CA ARG A 204 2.73 22.08 1.41
C ARG A 204 2.37 21.51 0.05
N SER A 205 1.30 22.03 -0.54
CA SER A 205 0.86 21.64 -1.86
C SER A 205 0.75 22.85 -2.77
N ILE A 206 0.90 22.61 -4.07
CA ILE A 206 0.82 23.60 -5.13
C ILE A 206 -0.11 23.05 -6.21
N ASP A 207 -1.14 23.80 -6.56
CA ASP A 207 -2.10 23.43 -7.61
C ASP A 207 -1.52 23.77 -8.99
N GLY A 208 -1.60 22.81 -9.92
CA GLY A 208 -1.19 22.94 -11.32
C GLY A 208 0.31 22.75 -11.55
N LEU A 209 0.67 21.99 -12.60
CA LEU A 209 2.07 21.87 -13.05
C LEU A 209 2.63 23.18 -13.62
N ASP A 210 1.78 24.03 -14.20
CA ASP A 210 2.19 25.30 -14.81
C ASP A 210 2.24 26.46 -13.79
N ASN A 211 2.08 26.17 -12.50
CA ASN A 211 2.09 27.17 -11.46
C ASN A 211 3.51 27.70 -11.24
N PRO A 212 3.77 29.02 -11.36
CA PRO A 212 5.10 29.60 -11.14
C PRO A 212 5.68 29.37 -9.75
N GLU A 213 4.82 29.12 -8.74
CA GLU A 213 5.28 28.74 -7.40
C GLU A 213 5.99 27.39 -7.40
N LEU A 214 5.64 26.49 -8.33
CA LEU A 214 6.30 25.21 -8.50
C LEU A 214 7.74 25.42 -8.98
N ASP A 215 7.95 26.24 -10.02
CA ASP A 215 9.28 26.58 -10.53
C ASP A 215 10.17 27.15 -9.41
N ALA A 216 9.61 28.03 -8.57
CA ALA A 216 10.33 28.57 -7.43
C ALA A 216 10.65 27.52 -6.34
N ALA A 217 9.80 26.49 -6.20
CA ALA A 217 9.94 25.46 -5.18
C ALA A 217 10.91 24.33 -5.56
N ILE A 218 10.90 23.90 -6.83
CA ILE A 218 11.65 22.73 -7.30
C ILE A 218 12.73 23.03 -8.36
N GLY A 219 12.78 24.27 -8.87
CA GLY A 219 13.81 24.70 -9.82
C GLY A 219 13.71 23.98 -11.15
N ASP A 220 14.86 23.53 -11.68
CA ASP A 220 14.99 22.87 -12.99
C ASP A 220 14.13 21.60 -13.12
N LEU A 221 13.79 20.96 -11.99
CA LEU A 221 12.89 19.80 -11.95
C LEU A 221 11.46 20.14 -12.42
N ALA A 222 11.07 21.41 -12.44
CA ALA A 222 9.75 21.83 -12.93
C ALA A 222 9.58 21.63 -14.43
N SER A 223 10.63 21.87 -15.23
CA SER A 223 10.60 21.52 -16.66
C SER A 223 10.61 20.02 -16.87
N GLU A 224 11.44 19.29 -16.12
CA GLU A 224 11.56 17.83 -16.25
C GLU A 224 10.23 17.13 -15.97
N ILE A 225 9.54 17.47 -14.86
CA ILE A 225 8.25 16.85 -14.55
C ILE A 225 7.17 17.18 -15.60
N ARG A 226 7.19 18.38 -16.20
CA ARG A 226 6.23 18.73 -17.25
C ARG A 226 6.44 17.88 -18.50
N GLU A 227 7.70 17.68 -18.90
CA GLU A 227 8.05 16.83 -20.05
C GLU A 227 7.72 15.35 -19.76
N GLU A 228 8.05 14.85 -18.57
CA GLU A 228 7.67 13.49 -18.15
C GLU A 228 6.16 13.30 -18.16
N MET A 229 5.37 14.29 -17.72
CA MET A 229 3.91 14.18 -17.68
C MET A 229 3.27 14.10 -19.06
N GLU A 230 3.84 14.73 -20.09
CA GLU A 230 3.39 14.55 -21.46
C GLU A 230 3.60 13.09 -21.94
N LEU A 231 4.75 12.49 -21.60
CA LEU A 231 5.03 11.09 -21.91
C LEU A 231 4.10 10.15 -21.14
N VAL A 232 3.96 10.35 -19.83
CA VAL A 232 3.13 9.51 -18.96
C VAL A 232 1.67 9.54 -19.39
N ARG A 233 1.11 10.72 -19.69
CA ARG A 233 -0.27 10.84 -20.19
C ARG A 233 -0.46 10.20 -21.57
N GLY A 234 0.58 10.18 -22.40
CA GLY A 234 0.52 9.57 -23.74
C GLY A 234 0.73 8.04 -23.77
N ALA A 235 1.43 7.49 -22.78
CA ALA A 235 1.90 6.10 -22.80
C ALA A 235 1.33 5.20 -21.69
N SER A 236 0.93 5.77 -20.54
CA SER A 236 0.39 4.99 -19.41
C SER A 236 -1.13 4.83 -19.49
N HIS A 237 -1.68 3.93 -18.66
CA HIS A 237 -3.12 3.74 -18.58
C HIS A 237 -3.77 4.78 -17.66
N GLU A 238 -4.95 5.28 -18.06
CA GLU A 238 -5.83 6.00 -17.14
C GLU A 238 -6.43 5.03 -16.12
N PHE A 239 -6.67 5.53 -14.90
CA PHE A 239 -7.27 4.73 -13.85
C PHE A 239 -8.73 4.44 -14.15
N ASP A 240 -9.04 3.15 -14.27
CA ASP A 240 -10.39 2.64 -14.46
C ASP A 240 -10.76 1.73 -13.27
N LEU A 241 -11.83 2.09 -12.56
CA LEU A 241 -12.27 1.39 -11.36
C LEU A 241 -12.69 -0.05 -11.65
N ASP A 242 -13.36 -0.31 -12.77
CA ASP A 242 -13.85 -1.64 -13.12
C ASP A 242 -12.68 -2.55 -13.52
N GLN A 243 -11.66 -2.02 -14.21
CA GLN A 243 -10.42 -2.75 -14.51
C GLN A 243 -9.61 -3.06 -13.25
N TYR A 244 -9.57 -2.14 -12.29
CA TYR A 244 -8.96 -2.37 -10.98
C TYR A 244 -9.68 -3.46 -10.20
N LEU A 245 -11.02 -3.37 -10.09
CA LEU A 245 -11.84 -4.37 -9.40
C LEU A 245 -11.80 -5.75 -10.09
N ALA A 246 -11.52 -5.80 -11.38
CA ALA A 246 -11.27 -7.03 -12.14
C ALA A 246 -9.83 -7.56 -12.03
N GLY A 247 -8.95 -6.92 -11.25
CA GLY A 247 -7.56 -7.33 -11.09
C GLY A 247 -6.69 -7.17 -12.35
N ARG A 248 -7.13 -6.35 -13.32
CA ARG A 248 -6.45 -6.14 -14.61
C ARG A 248 -5.61 -4.86 -14.66
N LEU A 249 -5.86 -3.94 -13.74
CA LEU A 249 -5.18 -2.65 -13.62
C LEU A 249 -4.84 -2.36 -12.16
N THR A 250 -3.67 -1.77 -11.91
CA THR A 250 -3.24 -1.33 -10.58
C THR A 250 -3.03 0.18 -10.54
N PRO A 251 -3.71 0.92 -9.65
CA PRO A 251 -3.36 2.30 -9.38
C PRO A 251 -2.00 2.37 -8.67
N VAL A 252 -1.08 3.15 -9.23
CA VAL A 252 0.29 3.27 -8.74
C VAL A 252 0.48 4.58 -7.99
N TYR A 253 0.95 4.45 -6.75
CA TYR A 253 1.33 5.56 -5.88
C TYR A 253 2.83 5.53 -5.62
N CYS A 254 3.44 6.70 -5.58
CA CYS A 254 4.85 6.87 -5.28
C CYS A 254 5.06 7.54 -3.92
N GLY A 255 6.13 7.22 -3.22
CA GLY A 255 6.49 7.94 -1.99
C GLY A 255 7.63 7.36 -1.17
N SER A 256 7.65 7.75 0.10
CA SER A 256 8.64 7.34 1.09
C SER A 256 7.94 7.01 2.41
N ALA A 257 7.73 5.72 2.66
CA ALA A 257 7.09 5.25 3.89
C ALA A 257 7.91 5.62 5.14
N ILE A 258 9.26 5.61 5.05
CA ILE A 258 10.11 5.95 6.19
C ILE A 258 9.93 7.41 6.63
N ASN A 259 9.68 8.31 5.68
CA ASN A 259 9.43 9.72 5.93
C ASN A 259 7.94 10.07 6.03
N ASN A 260 7.04 9.07 6.03
CA ASN A 260 5.60 9.26 6.06
C ASN A 260 5.07 10.14 4.90
N PHE A 261 5.63 10.00 3.71
CA PHE A 261 5.33 10.81 2.54
C PHE A 261 4.72 9.95 1.41
N GLY A 262 3.67 10.44 0.74
CA GLY A 262 2.87 9.68 -0.24
C GLY A 262 1.91 8.65 0.37
N VAL A 263 2.05 8.35 1.66
CA VAL A 263 1.21 7.37 2.37
C VAL A 263 -0.23 7.87 2.55
N ARG A 264 -0.44 9.18 2.69
CA ARG A 264 -1.76 9.78 2.84
C ARG A 264 -2.56 9.65 1.55
N GLU A 265 -1.95 9.99 0.42
CA GLU A 265 -2.54 9.93 -0.91
C GLU A 265 -2.90 8.48 -1.26
N LEU A 266 -1.98 7.55 -0.99
CA LEU A 266 -2.24 6.11 -1.06
C LEU A 266 -3.45 5.68 -0.22
N LEU A 267 -3.49 6.07 1.06
CA LEU A 267 -4.55 5.64 1.97
C LEU A 267 -5.91 6.26 1.62
N ASN A 268 -5.92 7.49 1.11
CA ASN A 268 -7.12 8.15 0.57
C ASN A 268 -7.68 7.36 -0.61
N GLY A 269 -6.85 7.05 -1.60
CA GLY A 269 -7.28 6.27 -2.76
C GLY A 269 -7.67 4.85 -2.37
N PHE A 270 -6.98 4.23 -1.42
CA PHE A 270 -7.32 2.91 -0.92
C PHE A 270 -8.74 2.85 -0.33
N VAL A 271 -9.12 3.79 0.55
CA VAL A 271 -10.47 3.76 1.14
C VAL A 271 -11.58 4.13 0.17
N GLU A 272 -11.23 4.78 -0.94
CA GLU A 272 -12.17 5.13 -2.00
C GLU A 272 -12.40 3.96 -2.95
N TYR A 273 -11.32 3.36 -3.46
CA TYR A 273 -11.39 2.39 -4.55
C TYR A 273 -11.45 0.94 -4.08
N ALA A 274 -10.79 0.59 -2.97
CA ALA A 274 -10.70 -0.81 -2.55
C ALA A 274 -12.10 -1.39 -2.27
N PRO A 275 -12.33 -2.67 -2.61
CA PRO A 275 -13.64 -3.28 -2.47
C PRO A 275 -14.08 -3.41 -1.00
N PRO A 276 -15.40 -3.32 -0.71
CA PRO A 276 -15.97 -3.84 0.52
C PRO A 276 -15.88 -5.38 0.56
N PRO A 277 -16.33 -6.05 1.64
CA PRO A 277 -16.40 -7.52 1.68
C PRO A 277 -17.08 -8.10 0.44
N GLN A 278 -16.43 -9.07 -0.21
CA GLN A 278 -16.93 -9.70 -1.44
C GLN A 278 -17.66 -11.01 -1.15
N HIS A 279 -18.45 -11.46 -2.12
CA HIS A 279 -19.08 -12.79 -2.08
C HIS A 279 -18.03 -13.90 -2.04
N ARG A 280 -18.40 -15.08 -1.54
CA ARG A 280 -17.52 -16.24 -1.45
C ARG A 280 -18.17 -17.50 -1.99
N ALA A 281 -17.48 -18.12 -2.96
CA ALA A 281 -17.87 -19.42 -3.49
C ALA A 281 -17.68 -20.53 -2.44
N THR A 282 -18.66 -21.44 -2.37
CA THR A 282 -18.60 -22.68 -1.58
C THR A 282 -18.89 -23.88 -2.48
N THR A 283 -18.83 -25.09 -1.94
CA THR A 283 -19.19 -26.31 -2.67
C THR A 283 -20.67 -26.43 -3.01
N VAL A 284 -21.54 -25.63 -2.38
CA VAL A 284 -23.01 -25.73 -2.53
C VAL A 284 -23.61 -24.52 -3.23
N ARG A 285 -23.09 -23.31 -2.94
CA ARG A 285 -23.60 -22.04 -3.45
C ARG A 285 -22.59 -20.91 -3.26
N GLU A 286 -22.88 -19.77 -3.84
CA GLU A 286 -22.24 -18.51 -3.46
C GLU A 286 -22.85 -17.96 -2.17
N VAL A 287 -22.00 -17.36 -1.32
CA VAL A 287 -22.40 -16.72 -0.06
C VAL A 287 -22.19 -15.23 -0.18
N GLU A 288 -23.27 -14.48 -0.02
CA GLU A 288 -23.27 -13.02 -0.06
C GLU A 288 -22.95 -12.45 1.32
N PRO A 289 -22.17 -11.36 1.42
CA PRO A 289 -21.82 -10.75 2.71
C PRO A 289 -23.03 -10.14 3.41
N GLY A 290 -24.10 -9.82 2.67
CA GLY A 290 -25.35 -9.25 3.19
C GLY A 290 -26.32 -10.25 3.81
N GLU A 291 -26.00 -11.54 3.86
CA GLU A 291 -26.88 -12.55 4.45
C GLU A 291 -27.04 -12.38 5.97
N ASP A 292 -28.28 -12.48 6.47
CA ASP A 292 -28.59 -12.33 7.91
C ASP A 292 -27.94 -13.41 8.79
N LYS A 293 -27.66 -14.59 8.22
CA LYS A 293 -27.07 -15.72 8.95
C LYS A 293 -25.56 -15.60 8.95
N PHE A 294 -24.98 -15.64 10.14
CA PHE A 294 -23.52 -15.69 10.28
C PHE A 294 -22.93 -16.89 9.54
N SER A 295 -21.89 -16.61 8.76
CA SER A 295 -21.02 -17.61 8.13
C SER A 295 -19.57 -17.14 8.18
N GLY A 296 -18.64 -18.07 8.11
CA GLY A 296 -17.21 -17.77 8.12
C GLY A 296 -16.40 -19.02 7.81
N PHE A 297 -15.14 -18.82 7.44
CA PHE A 297 -14.19 -19.89 7.21
C PHE A 297 -12.89 -19.61 7.96
N VAL A 298 -12.25 -20.66 8.44
CA VAL A 298 -10.95 -20.55 9.11
C VAL A 298 -9.86 -20.52 8.05
N PHE A 299 -9.10 -19.42 7.97
CA PHE A 299 -7.98 -19.29 7.05
C PHE A 299 -6.62 -19.56 7.71
N LYS A 300 -6.50 -19.36 9.03
CA LYS A 300 -5.27 -19.56 9.79
C LYS A 300 -5.61 -20.11 11.18
N ILE A 301 -4.82 -21.08 11.64
CA ILE A 301 -4.82 -21.57 13.02
C ILE A 301 -3.45 -21.25 13.58
N GLN A 302 -3.41 -20.71 14.79
CA GLN A 302 -2.16 -20.39 15.45
C GLN A 302 -2.07 -21.17 16.76
N ALA A 303 -0.92 -21.83 16.96
CA ALA A 303 -0.59 -22.59 18.16
C ALA A 303 0.04 -21.70 19.24
#